data_AF-A0A8B8D862-F1
#
_entry.id   AF-A0A8B8D862-F1
#
_cell.length_a   1.000
_cell.length_b   1.000
_cell.length_c   1.000
_cell.angle_alpha   90.00
_cell.angle_beta   90.00
_cell.angle_gamma   90.00
#
_symmetry.space_group_name_H-M   'P 1'
#
loop_
_entity.id
_entity.type
_entity.pdbx_description
1 polymer ?
#
loop_
_entity_poly.entity_id
_entity_poly.type
_entity_poly.pdbx_seq_one_letter_code
_entity_poly.pdbx_strand_id
1 'polypeptide(L)'
;MIIIVPQFIRTNWFLCGILAVICFASFIPSIGARGGILRPEITVKFIAVSIIFLNSGISLKSEDLRKALVQFKVHIFIQGWTFIIFPSLIYLLVSLMKDGPFNELLLQGLLVLGCMPPPVSSAVLLTKAVSGNEAAAIFNSAIGSFLGIFITPSLILLIVGSAVDVPVTSIFLQLSLTVVLPLCVGQVIRRRHRAWLDRNPIPFGTIGSAILLLIIYTTFCDTFQQTDIHLDFLSLLSIVFLIVILQCALLGMVFYITTQPCLNFDPTDTTAMMFCSSHKSLTLGIPIIKIVFSGDPGLSLITIPLLVYHPTQILLGGLLVPPLKEWMFSVGRNRYTMAKHV
;
A
#
# COMPACT_ATOMS: atom_id res chain seq x y z
N MET A 1 16.97 -21.51 -20.26
CA MET A 1 16.86 -20.04 -20.09
C MET A 1 15.61 -19.45 -20.78
N ILE A 2 15.27 -19.87 -22.00
CA ILE A 2 14.17 -19.30 -22.82
C ILE A 2 12.75 -19.52 -22.23
N ILE A 3 12.51 -20.59 -21.47
CA ILE A 3 11.20 -20.87 -20.83
C ILE A 3 11.03 -20.14 -19.48
N ILE A 4 12.14 -19.73 -18.86
CA ILE A 4 12.14 -19.12 -17.52
C ILE A 4 11.63 -17.67 -17.58
N VAL A 5 11.98 -16.94 -18.64
CA VAL A 5 11.61 -15.53 -18.81
C VAL A 5 10.09 -15.33 -18.97
N PRO A 6 9.38 -16.07 -19.85
CA PRO A 6 7.91 -15.97 -19.96
C PRO A 6 7.20 -16.30 -18.65
N GLN A 7 7.69 -17.29 -17.90
CA GLN A 7 7.08 -17.71 -16.64
C GLN A 7 7.35 -16.71 -15.51
N PHE A 8 8.54 -16.12 -15.45
CA PHE A 8 8.85 -15.04 -14.52
C PHE A 8 8.01 -13.79 -14.81
N ILE A 9 7.90 -13.37 -16.08
CA ILE A 9 7.06 -12.24 -16.50
C ILE A 9 5.60 -12.50 -16.15
N ARG A 10 5.07 -13.71 -16.41
CA ARG A 10 3.67 -14.02 -16.05
C ARG A 10 3.43 -13.99 -14.55
N THR A 11 4.41 -14.44 -13.75
CA THR A 11 4.32 -14.46 -12.28
C THR A 11 4.46 -13.07 -11.67
N ASN A 12 5.27 -12.20 -12.29
CA ASN A 12 5.59 -10.85 -11.82
C ASN A 12 5.11 -9.75 -12.78
N TRP A 13 4.02 -10.00 -13.51
CA TRP A 13 3.58 -9.16 -14.62
C TRP A 13 3.34 -7.70 -14.20
N PHE A 14 2.90 -7.49 -12.97
CA PHE A 14 2.69 -6.16 -12.41
C PHE A 14 4.00 -5.40 -12.22
N LEU A 15 5.07 -6.05 -11.73
CA LEU A 15 6.40 -5.45 -11.61
C LEU A 15 6.99 -5.10 -12.97
N CYS A 16 6.90 -6.02 -13.93
CA CYS A 16 7.30 -5.76 -15.31
C CYS A 16 6.48 -4.61 -15.93
N GLY A 17 5.18 -4.56 -15.63
CA GLY A 17 4.28 -3.49 -16.04
C GLY A 17 4.72 -2.12 -15.52
N ILE A 18 5.13 -2.02 -14.26
CA ILE A 18 5.65 -0.76 -13.68
C ILE A 18 6.86 -0.27 -14.47
N LEU A 19 7.86 -1.13 -14.70
CA LEU A 19 9.05 -0.78 -15.46
C LEU A 19 8.70 -0.36 -16.89
N ALA A 20 7.77 -1.08 -17.54
CA ALA A 20 7.32 -0.77 -18.89
C ALA A 20 6.64 0.59 -18.97
N VAL A 21 5.73 0.93 -18.05
CA VAL A 21 5.04 2.23 -18.07
C VAL A 21 5.96 3.40 -17.71
N ILE A 22 6.94 3.20 -16.82
CA ILE A 22 7.95 4.23 -16.53
C ILE A 22 8.82 4.48 -17.77
N CYS A 23 9.27 3.41 -18.42
CA CYS A 23 10.03 3.50 -19.65
C CYS A 23 9.22 4.20 -20.76
N PHE A 24 7.95 3.81 -20.95
CA PHE A 24 7.08 4.45 -21.93
C PHE A 24 6.80 5.93 -21.60
N ALA A 25 6.64 6.27 -20.31
CA ALA A 25 6.48 7.66 -19.86
C ALA A 25 7.72 8.52 -20.17
N SER A 26 8.93 7.95 -20.11
CA SER A 26 10.16 8.67 -20.46
C SER A 26 10.28 8.98 -21.96
N PHE A 27 9.74 8.13 -22.84
CA PHE A 27 9.78 8.35 -24.28
C PHE A 27 8.67 9.27 -24.78
N ILE A 28 7.45 9.13 -24.26
CA ILE A 28 6.28 9.88 -24.73
C ILE A 28 5.46 10.40 -23.53
N PRO A 29 5.96 11.44 -22.83
CA PRO A 29 5.26 11.98 -21.67
C PRO A 29 4.02 12.81 -22.05
N SER A 30 3.94 13.34 -23.28
CA SER A 30 2.84 14.20 -23.73
C SER A 30 1.45 13.55 -23.77
N ILE A 31 1.39 12.22 -23.87
CA ILE A 31 0.11 11.50 -23.87
C ILE A 31 -0.51 11.48 -22.47
N GLY A 32 0.32 11.22 -21.45
CA GLY A 32 -0.10 10.95 -20.08
C GLY A 32 0.07 12.11 -19.12
N ALA A 33 0.66 13.23 -19.54
CA ALA A 33 0.80 14.41 -18.69
C ALA A 33 -0.48 15.27 -18.66
N ARG A 34 -0.55 16.23 -17.73
CA ARG A 34 -1.64 17.20 -17.59
C ARG A 34 -1.87 17.95 -18.91
N GLY A 35 -3.13 18.03 -19.33
CA GLY A 35 -3.49 18.61 -20.63
C GLY A 35 -3.19 17.70 -21.84
N GLY A 36 -2.57 16.54 -21.64
CA GLY A 36 -2.37 15.52 -22.64
C GLY A 36 -3.66 14.81 -23.06
N ILE A 37 -3.56 13.88 -24.02
CA ILE A 37 -4.71 13.16 -24.60
C ILE A 37 -5.51 12.43 -23.52
N LEU A 38 -4.82 11.84 -22.54
CA LEU A 38 -5.46 11.09 -21.46
C LEU A 38 -6.17 11.98 -20.44
N ARG A 39 -5.91 13.30 -20.42
CA ARG A 39 -6.43 14.26 -19.41
C ARG A 39 -6.47 13.66 -18.00
N PRO A 40 -5.31 13.30 -17.41
CA PRO A 40 -5.24 12.64 -16.10
C PRO A 40 -5.98 13.40 -14.99
N GLU A 41 -6.04 14.72 -15.10
CA GLU A 41 -6.81 15.62 -14.23
C GLU A 41 -8.30 15.26 -14.11
N ILE A 42 -8.86 14.56 -15.10
CA ILE A 42 -10.24 14.07 -15.10
C ILE A 42 -10.26 12.54 -15.05
N THR A 43 -9.57 11.87 -15.98
CA THR A 43 -9.66 10.42 -16.14
C THR A 43 -9.07 9.68 -14.95
N VAL A 44 -7.91 10.10 -14.46
CA VAL A 44 -7.34 9.51 -13.26
C VAL A 44 -8.15 9.95 -12.05
N LYS A 45 -8.30 11.27 -11.86
CA LYS A 45 -8.93 11.86 -10.68
C LYS A 45 -10.32 11.29 -10.36
N PHE A 46 -11.19 11.16 -11.36
CA PHE A 46 -12.58 10.76 -11.14
C PHE A 46 -12.86 9.33 -11.59
N ILE A 47 -12.35 8.88 -12.74
CA ILE A 47 -12.73 7.57 -13.30
C ILE A 47 -11.88 6.46 -12.69
N ALA A 48 -10.56 6.54 -12.81
CA ALA A 48 -9.63 5.51 -12.35
C ALA A 48 -9.77 5.28 -10.83
N VAL A 49 -9.78 6.37 -10.05
CA VAL A 49 -9.97 6.32 -8.60
C VAL A 49 -11.32 5.66 -8.26
N SER A 50 -12.42 6.14 -8.84
CA SER A 50 -13.75 5.60 -8.52
C SER A 50 -13.86 4.11 -8.87
N ILE A 51 -13.31 3.67 -10.00
CA ILE A 51 -13.34 2.24 -10.37
C ILE A 51 -12.51 1.39 -9.39
N ILE A 52 -11.34 1.86 -8.98
CA ILE A 52 -10.51 1.18 -7.98
C ILE A 52 -11.29 0.98 -6.67
N PHE A 53 -11.95 2.03 -6.19
CA PHE A 53 -12.68 1.99 -4.93
C PHE A 53 -14.00 1.23 -5.03
N LEU A 54 -14.69 1.32 -6.16
CA LEU A 54 -15.83 0.49 -6.48
C LEU A 54 -15.46 -1.00 -6.48
N ASN A 55 -14.38 -1.37 -7.18
CA ASN A 55 -13.86 -2.74 -7.21
C ASN A 55 -13.49 -3.24 -5.81
N SER A 56 -12.84 -2.39 -5.02
CA SER A 56 -12.51 -2.69 -3.62
C SER A 56 -13.79 -2.95 -2.81
N GLY A 57 -14.78 -2.07 -2.94
CA GLY A 57 -16.10 -2.23 -2.34
C GLY A 57 -16.81 -3.52 -2.78
N ILE A 58 -16.72 -3.93 -4.04
CA ILE A 58 -17.36 -5.17 -4.51
C ILE A 58 -16.63 -6.42 -3.99
N SER A 59 -15.30 -6.39 -3.93
CA SER A 59 -14.48 -7.54 -3.50
C SER A 59 -14.62 -7.90 -2.01
N LEU A 60 -14.99 -6.93 -1.17
CA LEU A 60 -15.07 -7.04 0.28
C LEU A 60 -16.30 -7.88 0.71
N LYS A 61 -16.07 -9.09 1.24
CA LYS A 61 -17.15 -9.94 1.76
C LYS A 61 -17.51 -9.53 3.19
N SER A 62 -18.76 -9.14 3.41
CA SER A 62 -19.25 -8.69 4.72
C SER A 62 -19.23 -9.78 5.81
N GLU A 63 -19.19 -11.05 5.42
CA GLU A 63 -19.09 -12.18 6.38
C GLU A 63 -17.69 -12.38 6.94
N ASP A 64 -16.67 -12.12 6.12
CA ASP A 64 -15.26 -12.15 6.55
C ASP A 64 -15.02 -11.02 7.56
N LEU A 65 -15.72 -9.89 7.39
CA LEU A 65 -15.76 -8.78 8.36
C LEU A 65 -16.37 -9.18 9.71
N ARG A 66 -17.39 -10.04 9.72
CA ARG A 66 -18.10 -10.37 10.97
C ARG A 66 -17.37 -11.43 11.81
N LYS A 67 -16.69 -12.39 11.17
CA LYS A 67 -16.00 -13.50 11.86
C LYS A 67 -14.68 -13.08 12.52
N ALA A 68 -14.02 -12.05 12.01
CA ALA A 68 -12.74 -11.61 12.52
C ALA A 68 -12.83 -10.80 13.83
N LEU A 69 -13.99 -10.25 14.19
CA LEU A 69 -14.20 -9.42 15.40
C LEU A 69 -13.76 -10.04 16.74
N VAL A 70 -13.46 -11.34 16.77
CA VAL A 70 -13.04 -12.07 17.98
C VAL A 70 -11.56 -11.82 18.35
N GLN A 71 -10.71 -11.36 17.42
CA GLN A 71 -9.27 -11.18 17.65
C GLN A 71 -8.85 -9.72 17.92
N PHE A 72 -9.52 -9.07 18.88
CA PHE A 72 -9.34 -7.64 19.18
C PHE A 72 -7.88 -7.19 19.38
N LYS A 73 -7.03 -8.01 20.04
CA LYS A 73 -5.61 -7.70 20.25
C LYS A 73 -4.84 -7.53 18.95
N VAL A 74 -5.08 -8.42 17.97
CA VAL A 74 -4.43 -8.39 16.66
C VAL A 74 -4.88 -7.14 15.89
N HIS A 75 -6.16 -6.78 16.00
CA HIS A 75 -6.70 -5.60 15.32
C HIS A 75 -6.11 -4.30 15.85
N ILE A 76 -6.11 -4.11 17.18
CA ILE A 76 -5.51 -2.91 17.78
C ILE A 76 -4.04 -2.80 17.39
N PHE A 77 -3.30 -3.92 17.45
CA PHE A 77 -1.89 -3.90 17.10
C PHE A 77 -1.68 -3.43 15.66
N ILE A 78 -2.37 -4.03 14.69
CA ILE A 78 -2.18 -3.68 13.27
C ILE A 78 -2.60 -2.24 12.98
N GLN A 79 -3.77 -1.80 13.47
CA GLN A 79 -4.26 -0.45 13.18
C GLN A 79 -3.43 0.61 13.91
N GLY A 80 -3.07 0.37 15.18
CA GLY A 80 -2.22 1.25 15.95
C GLY A 80 -0.81 1.34 15.37
N TRP A 81 -0.26 0.21 14.89
CA TRP A 81 1.01 0.23 14.19
C TRP A 81 0.91 1.05 12.91
N THR A 82 -0.11 0.82 12.09
CA THR A 82 -0.22 1.40 10.75
C THR A 82 -0.45 2.91 10.77
N PHE A 83 -1.26 3.40 11.72
CA PHE A 83 -1.70 4.81 11.77
C PHE A 83 -1.08 5.63 12.89
N ILE A 84 -0.34 5.03 13.82
CA ILE A 84 0.32 5.76 14.91
C ILE A 84 1.82 5.49 14.89
N ILE A 85 2.23 4.25 15.11
CA ILE A 85 3.65 3.92 15.28
C ILE A 85 4.42 4.16 13.99
N PHE A 86 3.93 3.65 12.85
CA PHE A 86 4.61 3.79 11.57
C PHE A 86 4.76 5.28 11.17
N PRO A 87 3.70 6.11 11.10
CA PRO A 87 3.87 7.54 10.82
C PRO A 87 4.84 8.23 11.78
N SER A 88 4.79 7.90 13.07
CA SER A 88 5.68 8.48 14.09
C SER A 88 7.15 8.10 13.89
N LEU A 89 7.43 6.83 13.55
CA LEU A 89 8.77 6.35 13.24
C LEU A 89 9.34 7.06 12.00
N ILE A 90 8.52 7.24 10.97
CA ILE A 90 8.93 7.96 9.76
C ILE A 90 9.15 9.43 10.04
N TYR A 91 8.28 10.06 10.83
CA TYR A 91 8.47 11.45 11.25
C TYR A 91 9.79 11.64 12.00
N LEU A 92 10.09 10.75 12.95
CA LEU A 92 11.37 10.77 13.67
C LEU A 92 12.55 10.58 12.70
N LEU A 93 12.48 9.59 11.80
CA LEU A 93 13.53 9.33 10.81
C LEU A 93 13.78 10.56 9.92
N VAL A 94 12.73 11.16 9.36
CA VAL A 94 12.84 12.35 8.51
C VAL A 94 13.38 13.54 9.30
N SER A 95 12.94 13.74 10.55
CA SER A 95 13.47 14.82 11.40
C SER A 95 14.97 14.68 11.69
N LEU A 96 15.51 13.45 11.70
CA LEU A 96 16.94 13.20 11.87
C LEU A 96 17.73 13.36 10.56
N MET A 97 17.04 13.29 9.41
CA MET A 97 17.65 13.33 8.08
C MET A 97 17.50 14.68 7.38
N LYS A 98 16.71 15.60 7.94
CA LYS A 98 16.35 16.89 7.32
C LYS A 98 17.56 17.77 6.95
N ASP A 99 18.64 17.70 7.74
CA ASP A 99 19.86 18.48 7.54
C ASP A 99 20.88 17.72 6.65
N GLY A 100 20.49 16.55 6.14
CA GLY A 100 21.32 15.70 5.29
C GLY A 100 21.18 16.02 3.80
N PRO A 101 21.86 15.24 2.92
CA PRO A 101 21.90 15.50 1.48
C PRO A 101 20.64 15.01 0.71
N PHE A 102 19.51 14.85 1.39
CA PHE A 102 18.29 14.29 0.80
C PHE A 102 17.40 15.41 0.25
N ASN A 103 16.76 15.16 -0.89
CA ASN A 103 15.81 16.08 -1.47
C ASN A 103 14.56 16.22 -0.55
N GLU A 104 14.18 17.46 -0.23
CA GLU A 104 13.09 17.76 0.70
C GLU A 104 11.75 17.16 0.28
N LEU A 105 11.42 17.19 -1.02
CA LEU A 105 10.17 16.62 -1.55
C LEU A 105 10.16 15.09 -1.46
N LEU A 106 11.33 14.44 -1.56
CA LEU A 106 11.44 12.99 -1.33
C LEU A 106 11.27 12.65 0.16
N LEU A 107 11.84 13.46 1.06
CA LEU A 107 11.62 13.30 2.51
C LEU A 107 10.15 13.53 2.89
N GLN A 108 9.50 14.53 2.29
CA GLN A 108 8.07 14.75 2.40
C GLN A 108 7.27 13.54 1.89
N GLY A 109 7.68 12.97 0.75
CA GLY A 109 7.11 11.74 0.21
C GLY A 109 7.24 10.54 1.17
N LEU A 110 8.31 10.47 1.99
CA LEU A 110 8.42 9.46 3.05
C LEU A 110 7.39 9.69 4.15
N LEU A 111 7.22 10.92 4.64
CA LEU A 111 6.18 11.25 5.63
C LEU A 111 4.79 10.83 5.13
N VAL A 112 4.50 11.16 3.87
CA VAL A 112 3.26 10.80 3.17
C VAL A 112 3.10 9.29 3.06
N LEU A 113 4.14 8.55 2.64
CA LEU A 113 4.18 7.08 2.64
C LEU A 113 3.87 6.52 4.04
N GLY A 114 4.47 7.10 5.08
CA GLY A 114 4.27 6.70 6.47
C GLY A 114 2.80 6.75 6.90
N CYS A 115 2.01 7.68 6.36
CA CYS A 115 0.59 7.84 6.65
C CYS A 115 -0.33 6.87 5.89
N MET A 116 0.18 6.15 4.89
CA MET A 116 -0.66 5.35 3.99
C MET A 116 -1.30 4.15 4.71
N PRO A 117 -2.53 3.76 4.30
CA PRO A 117 -3.20 2.58 4.85
C PRO A 117 -2.58 1.27 4.33
N PRO A 118 -2.94 0.12 4.93
CA PRO A 118 -2.45 -1.17 4.50
C PRO A 118 -3.12 -1.65 3.19
N PRO A 119 -2.45 -2.43 2.34
CA PRO A 119 -3.02 -2.97 1.10
C PRO A 119 -3.85 -4.22 1.35
N VAL A 120 -4.98 -4.35 0.66
CA VAL A 120 -5.84 -5.56 0.72
C VAL A 120 -5.22 -6.77 0.03
N SER A 121 -4.45 -6.57 -1.04
CA SER A 121 -3.98 -7.71 -1.86
C SER A 121 -2.63 -8.28 -1.40
N SER A 122 -1.57 -7.48 -1.34
CA SER A 122 -0.22 -8.00 -1.16
C SER A 122 0.02 -8.60 0.23
N ALA A 123 -0.51 -7.97 1.28
CA ALA A 123 -0.39 -8.48 2.64
C ALA A 123 -1.10 -9.83 2.79
N VAL A 124 -2.35 -9.93 2.33
CA VAL A 124 -3.14 -11.18 2.37
C VAL A 124 -2.47 -12.30 1.58
N LEU A 125 -1.96 -12.01 0.38
CA LEU A 125 -1.28 -13.00 -0.45
C LEU A 125 -0.06 -13.60 0.27
N LEU A 126 0.76 -12.75 0.90
CA LEU A 126 1.97 -13.19 1.61
C LEU A 126 1.65 -13.91 2.92
N THR A 127 0.64 -13.46 3.68
CA THR A 127 0.15 -14.19 4.85
C THR A 127 -0.34 -15.58 4.46
N LYS A 128 -1.10 -15.69 3.37
CA LYS A 128 -1.54 -16.99 2.82
C LYS A 128 -0.35 -17.84 2.38
N ALA A 129 0.65 -17.23 1.73
CA ALA A 129 1.81 -17.95 1.22
C ALA A 129 2.60 -18.66 2.32
N VAL A 130 2.61 -18.12 3.56
CA VAL A 130 3.23 -18.75 4.74
C VAL A 130 2.28 -19.60 5.58
N SER A 131 1.03 -19.81 5.13
CA SER A 131 -0.02 -20.49 5.90
C SER A 131 -0.39 -19.78 7.21
N GLY A 132 -0.28 -18.45 7.23
CA GLY A 132 -0.69 -17.59 8.34
C GLY A 132 -2.21 -17.37 8.40
N ASN A 133 -2.65 -16.53 9.34
CA ASN A 133 -4.07 -16.23 9.52
C ASN A 133 -4.61 -15.31 8.41
N GLU A 134 -5.04 -15.91 7.29
CA GLU A 134 -5.60 -15.21 6.12
C GLU A 134 -6.83 -14.39 6.49
N ALA A 135 -7.69 -14.88 7.39
CA ALA A 135 -8.90 -14.17 7.82
C ALA A 135 -8.57 -12.86 8.55
N ALA A 136 -7.61 -12.89 9.49
CA ALA A 136 -7.14 -11.70 10.18
C ALA A 136 -6.48 -10.71 9.21
N ALA A 137 -5.71 -11.19 8.24
CA ALA A 137 -5.09 -10.33 7.23
C ALA A 137 -6.14 -9.64 6.34
N ILE A 138 -7.13 -10.38 5.84
CA ILE A 138 -8.23 -9.83 5.03
C ILE A 138 -8.96 -8.75 5.82
N PHE A 139 -9.34 -9.06 7.06
CA PHE A 139 -10.09 -8.16 7.91
C PHE A 139 -9.33 -6.87 8.23
N ASN A 140 -8.09 -6.98 8.68
CA ASN A 140 -7.30 -5.81 9.07
C ASN A 140 -6.92 -4.96 7.87
N SER A 141 -6.65 -5.58 6.73
CA SER A 141 -6.39 -4.84 5.50
C SER A 141 -7.64 -4.11 5.02
N ALA A 142 -8.82 -4.73 5.14
CA ALA A 142 -10.11 -4.11 4.82
C ALA A 142 -10.44 -2.92 5.73
N ILE A 143 -10.39 -3.13 7.05
CA ILE A 143 -10.66 -2.07 8.02
C ILE A 143 -9.62 -0.96 7.92
N GLY A 144 -8.34 -1.29 7.82
CA GLY A 144 -7.29 -0.30 7.69
C GLY A 144 -7.42 0.49 6.39
N SER A 145 -7.76 -0.17 5.28
CA SER A 145 -8.07 0.53 4.02
C SER A 145 -9.23 1.50 4.18
N PHE A 146 -10.31 1.09 4.86
CA PHE A 146 -11.46 1.94 5.11
C PHE A 146 -11.15 3.12 6.03
N LEU A 147 -10.51 2.86 7.17
CA LEU A 147 -10.08 3.89 8.13
C LEU A 147 -9.12 4.88 7.47
N GLY A 148 -8.20 4.39 6.64
CA GLY A 148 -7.22 5.20 5.92
C GLY A 148 -7.81 6.27 5.03
N ILE A 149 -9.01 6.07 4.50
CA ILE A 149 -9.71 7.07 3.68
C ILE A 149 -9.88 8.39 4.44
N PHE A 150 -10.08 8.32 5.76
CA PHE A 150 -10.28 9.48 6.62
C PHE A 150 -9.03 9.83 7.45
N ILE A 151 -8.37 8.80 7.99
CA ILE A 151 -7.21 8.99 8.88
C ILE A 151 -5.99 9.46 8.10
N THR A 152 -5.69 8.88 6.93
CA THR A 152 -4.47 9.23 6.17
C THR A 152 -4.41 10.69 5.76
N PRO A 153 -5.45 11.31 5.14
CA PRO A 153 -5.44 12.73 4.84
C PRO A 153 -5.24 13.60 6.08
N SER A 154 -5.90 13.24 7.19
CA SER A 154 -5.78 13.96 8.46
C SER A 154 -4.35 13.90 9.01
N LEU A 155 -3.72 12.73 8.96
CA LEU A 155 -2.32 12.53 9.38
C LEU A 155 -1.36 13.31 8.49
N ILE A 156 -1.56 13.30 7.17
CA ILE A 156 -0.72 14.06 6.24
C ILE A 156 -0.80 15.56 6.56
N LEU A 157 -2.02 16.09 6.72
CA LEU A 157 -2.22 17.50 7.06
C LEU A 157 -1.56 17.87 8.39
N LEU A 158 -1.61 16.98 9.38
CA LEU A 158 -1.00 17.19 10.70
C LEU A 158 0.54 17.13 10.66
N ILE A 159 1.11 16.16 9.94
CA ILE A 159 2.55 15.87 9.96
C ILE A 159 3.32 16.75 8.98
N VAL A 160 2.78 16.94 7.78
CA VAL A 160 3.46 17.64 6.69
C VAL A 160 3.10 19.12 6.69
N GLY A 161 1.90 19.47 7.14
CA GLY A 161 1.31 20.78 6.86
C GLY A 161 0.93 20.89 5.38
N SER A 162 -0.21 21.49 5.08
CA SER A 162 -0.54 21.79 3.69
C SER A 162 0.31 22.96 3.21
N ALA A 163 1.37 22.69 2.45
CA ALA A 163 2.15 23.74 1.76
C ALA A 163 1.30 24.50 0.72
N VAL A 164 0.19 23.89 0.29
CA VAL A 164 -0.80 24.46 -0.63
C VAL A 164 -2.04 24.85 0.16
N ASP A 165 -2.57 26.03 -0.10
CA ASP A 165 -3.73 26.64 0.57
C ASP A 165 -5.07 25.96 0.20
N VAL A 166 -5.08 24.63 0.05
CA VAL A 166 -6.28 23.85 -0.29
C VAL A 166 -7.15 23.72 0.95
N PRO A 167 -8.40 24.19 0.94
CA PRO A 167 -9.28 24.08 2.10
C PRO A 167 -9.48 22.63 2.49
N VAL A 168 -9.22 22.30 3.76
CA VAL A 168 -9.37 20.94 4.31
C VAL A 168 -10.76 20.36 3.98
N THR A 169 -11.81 21.18 4.07
CA THR A 169 -13.18 20.79 3.71
C THR A 169 -13.31 20.29 2.27
N SER A 170 -12.60 20.91 1.32
CA SER A 170 -12.63 20.50 -0.09
C SER A 170 -11.94 19.14 -0.30
N ILE A 171 -10.85 18.86 0.42
CA ILE A 171 -10.15 17.58 0.39
C ILE A 171 -11.09 16.47 0.91
N PHE A 172 -11.73 16.68 2.06
CA PHE A 172 -12.67 15.71 2.64
C PHE A 172 -13.90 15.47 1.77
N LEU A 173 -14.49 16.52 1.20
CA LEU A 173 -15.63 16.39 0.29
C LEU A 173 -15.24 15.64 -0.98
N GLN A 174 -14.07 15.95 -1.56
CA GLN A 174 -13.59 15.27 -2.75
C GLN A 174 -13.30 13.79 -2.47
N LEU A 175 -12.61 13.46 -1.38
CA LEU A 175 -12.39 12.06 -0.97
C LEU A 175 -13.72 11.35 -0.70
N SER A 176 -14.67 12.00 -0.04
CA SER A 176 -15.99 11.40 0.19
C SER A 176 -16.68 11.03 -1.13
N LEU A 177 -16.58 11.87 -2.16
CA LEU A 177 -17.19 11.64 -3.46
C LEU A 177 -16.41 10.66 -4.35
N THR A 178 -15.07 10.71 -4.36
CA THR A 178 -14.26 9.89 -5.28
C THR A 178 -13.83 8.56 -4.66
N VAL A 179 -13.91 8.44 -3.33
CA VAL A 179 -13.42 7.28 -2.59
C VAL A 179 -14.54 6.59 -1.81
N VAL A 180 -15.19 7.30 -0.88
CA VAL A 180 -16.20 6.71 0.01
C VAL A 180 -17.43 6.30 -0.77
N LEU A 181 -17.97 7.20 -1.61
CA LEU A 181 -19.19 6.94 -2.38
C LEU A 181 -19.05 5.72 -3.31
N PRO A 182 -18.02 5.58 -4.17
CA PRO A 182 -17.84 4.38 -4.98
C PRO A 182 -17.69 3.10 -4.15
N LEU A 183 -16.99 3.17 -3.01
CA LEU A 183 -16.86 2.03 -2.10
C LEU A 183 -18.20 1.60 -1.52
N CYS A 184 -19.01 2.55 -1.04
CA CYS A 184 -20.37 2.30 -0.54
C CYS A 184 -21.26 1.71 -1.62
N VAL A 185 -21.23 2.26 -2.84
CA VAL A 185 -21.97 1.73 -3.99
C VAL A 185 -21.51 0.29 -4.28
N GLY A 186 -20.21 0.02 -4.26
CA GLY A 186 -19.65 -1.32 -4.46
C GLY A 186 -20.13 -2.33 -3.41
N GLN A 187 -20.20 -1.93 -2.14
CA GLN A 187 -20.75 -2.74 -1.06
C GLN A 187 -22.25 -3.03 -1.24
N VAL A 188 -23.03 -2.04 -1.69
CA VAL A 188 -24.46 -2.23 -2.00
C VAL A 188 -24.63 -3.24 -3.13
N ILE A 189 -23.84 -3.11 -4.21
CA ILE A 189 -23.83 -4.06 -5.33
C ILE A 189 -23.45 -5.46 -4.84
N ARG A 190 -22.40 -5.58 -4.03
CA ARG A 190 -21.94 -6.85 -3.46
C ARG A 190 -23.03 -7.52 -2.62
N ARG A 191 -23.72 -6.76 -1.77
CA ARG A 191 -24.82 -7.26 -0.95
C ARG A 191 -25.99 -7.77 -1.79
N ARG A 192 -26.35 -7.05 -2.87
CA ARG A 192 -27.50 -7.39 -3.71
C ARG A 192 -27.21 -8.52 -4.71
N HIS A 193 -26.00 -8.58 -5.26
CA HIS A 193 -25.61 -9.53 -6.31
C HIS A 193 -24.63 -10.61 -5.82
N ARG A 194 -24.63 -10.91 -4.52
CA ARG A 194 -23.69 -11.82 -3.88
C ARG A 194 -23.58 -13.17 -4.59
N ALA A 195 -24.71 -13.85 -4.82
CA ALA A 195 -24.75 -15.18 -5.42
C ALA A 195 -24.20 -15.20 -6.84
N TRP A 196 -24.40 -14.12 -7.61
CA TRP A 196 -23.87 -14.02 -8.97
C TRP A 196 -22.36 -13.77 -8.97
N LEU A 197 -21.88 -12.87 -8.10
CA LEU A 197 -20.45 -12.56 -7.94
C LEU A 197 -19.65 -13.75 -7.41
N ASP A 198 -20.25 -14.56 -6.52
CA ASP A 198 -19.61 -15.77 -5.99
C ASP A 198 -19.53 -16.88 -7.05
N ARG A 199 -20.46 -16.91 -8.01
CA ARG A 199 -20.47 -17.87 -9.13
C ARG A 199 -19.62 -17.42 -10.33
N ASN A 200 -19.44 -16.11 -10.51
CA ASN A 200 -18.70 -15.51 -11.61
C ASN A 200 -17.53 -14.70 -11.06
N PRO A 201 -16.36 -15.33 -10.82
CA PRO A 201 -15.22 -14.65 -10.25
C PRO A 201 -14.68 -13.60 -11.23
N ILE A 202 -14.93 -12.32 -10.94
CA ILE A 202 -14.36 -11.20 -11.67
C ILE A 202 -12.92 -10.96 -11.19
N PRO A 203 -11.95 -10.74 -12.08
CA PRO A 203 -10.55 -10.51 -11.70
C PRO A 203 -10.32 -9.07 -11.21
N PHE A 204 -11.00 -8.66 -10.12
CA PHE A 204 -10.92 -7.31 -9.54
C PHE A 204 -9.48 -6.88 -9.25
N GLY A 205 -8.62 -7.82 -8.82
CA GLY A 205 -7.20 -7.56 -8.60
C GLY A 205 -6.47 -7.15 -9.88
N THR A 206 -6.66 -7.89 -10.98
CA THR A 206 -6.03 -7.58 -12.27
C THR A 206 -6.52 -6.25 -12.83
N ILE A 207 -7.83 -5.97 -12.73
CA ILE A 207 -8.43 -4.70 -13.16
C ILE A 207 -7.82 -3.54 -12.34
N GLY A 208 -7.76 -3.69 -11.02
CA GLY A 208 -7.15 -2.71 -10.12
C GLY A 208 -5.67 -2.47 -10.45
N SER A 209 -4.90 -3.53 -10.69
CA SER A 209 -3.49 -3.44 -11.09
C SER A 209 -3.30 -2.75 -12.44
N ALA A 210 -4.16 -3.00 -13.44
CA ALA A 210 -4.10 -2.34 -14.75
C ALA A 210 -4.40 -0.83 -14.64
N ILE A 211 -5.42 -0.46 -13.87
CA ILE A 211 -5.73 0.95 -13.60
C ILE A 211 -4.58 1.61 -12.82
N LEU A 212 -3.98 0.88 -11.89
CA LEU A 212 -2.82 1.40 -11.15
C LEU A 212 -1.63 1.67 -12.07
N LEU A 213 -1.35 0.80 -13.04
CA LEU A 213 -0.33 1.05 -14.06
C LEU A 213 -0.61 2.32 -14.88
N LEU A 214 -1.87 2.58 -15.24
CA LEU A 214 -2.28 3.83 -15.89
C LEU A 214 -2.01 5.05 -14.99
N ILE A 215 -2.33 4.95 -13.70
CA ILE A 215 -2.06 6.02 -12.74
C ILE A 215 -0.55 6.27 -12.63
N ILE A 216 0.27 5.22 -12.51
CA ILE A 216 1.73 5.32 -12.46
C ILE A 216 2.26 5.98 -13.74
N TYR A 217 1.82 5.51 -14.91
CA TYR A 217 2.17 6.08 -16.21
C TYR A 217 1.94 7.59 -16.23
N THR A 218 0.71 8.04 -15.98
CA THR A 218 0.36 9.46 -16.03
C THR A 218 1.13 10.31 -15.02
N THR A 219 1.39 9.78 -13.82
CA THR A 219 2.21 10.48 -12.81
C THR A 219 3.65 10.66 -13.29
N PHE A 220 4.28 9.63 -13.87
CA PHE A 220 5.63 9.75 -14.41
C PHE A 220 5.69 10.65 -15.65
N CYS A 221 4.65 10.65 -16.49
CA CYS A 221 4.55 11.59 -17.60
C CYS A 221 4.58 13.05 -17.13
N ASP A 222 3.82 13.38 -16.08
CA ASP A 222 3.88 14.71 -15.44
C ASP A 222 5.31 15.01 -14.94
N THR A 223 5.95 14.05 -14.26
CA THR A 223 7.33 14.20 -13.77
C THR A 223 8.31 14.49 -14.89
N PHE A 224 8.28 13.72 -15.99
CA PHE A 224 9.23 13.86 -17.09
C PHE A 224 9.01 15.12 -17.92
N GLN A 225 7.80 15.72 -17.90
CA GLN A 225 7.54 17.01 -18.53
C GLN A 225 7.97 18.21 -17.68
N GLN A 226 8.04 18.06 -16.36
CA GLN A 226 8.53 19.10 -15.47
C GLN A 226 10.06 19.15 -15.51
N THR A 227 10.62 19.86 -16.49
CA THR A 227 12.08 20.01 -16.70
C THR A 227 12.83 20.74 -15.58
N ASP A 228 12.12 21.48 -14.71
CA ASP A 228 12.74 22.27 -13.64
C ASP A 228 13.13 21.44 -12.40
N ILE A 229 12.72 20.17 -12.35
CA ILE A 229 13.02 19.27 -11.23
C ILE A 229 14.20 18.37 -11.61
N HIS A 230 15.42 18.86 -11.40
CA HIS A 230 16.62 18.02 -11.49
C HIS A 230 16.68 17.04 -10.31
N LEU A 231 16.19 15.81 -10.54
CA LEU A 231 16.51 14.68 -9.66
C LEU A 231 17.89 14.14 -10.00
N ASP A 232 18.83 14.30 -9.07
CA ASP A 232 20.11 13.62 -9.17
C ASP A 232 19.92 12.09 -9.03
N PHE A 233 20.64 11.32 -9.85
CA PHE A 233 20.62 9.86 -9.80
C PHE A 233 21.00 9.35 -8.41
N LEU A 234 21.94 10.02 -7.74
CA LEU A 234 22.36 9.69 -6.38
C LEU A 234 21.22 9.86 -5.37
N SER A 235 20.38 10.88 -5.51
CA SER A 235 19.20 11.08 -4.64
C SER A 235 18.15 10.00 -4.86
N LEU A 236 17.97 9.52 -6.09
CA LEU A 236 17.05 8.43 -6.39
C LEU A 236 17.59 7.08 -5.89
N LEU A 237 18.89 6.85 -5.99
CA LEU A 237 19.52 5.65 -5.45
C LEU A 237 19.46 5.61 -3.92
N SER A 238 19.70 6.76 -3.27
CA SER A 238 19.68 6.86 -1.81
C SER A 238 18.28 6.63 -1.24
N ILE A 239 17.22 7.14 -1.88
CA ILE A 239 15.84 6.90 -1.44
C ILE A 239 15.44 5.43 -1.59
N VAL A 240 15.88 4.75 -2.66
CA VAL A 240 15.64 3.30 -2.84
C VAL A 240 16.30 2.51 -1.73
N PHE A 241 17.57 2.78 -1.44
CA PHE A 241 18.30 2.09 -0.38
C PHE A 241 17.68 2.35 1.01
N LEU A 242 17.31 3.60 1.28
CA LEU A 242 16.61 3.98 2.51
C LEU A 242 15.29 3.21 2.67
N ILE A 243 14.49 3.10 1.60
CA ILE A 243 13.22 2.37 1.62
C ILE A 243 13.44 0.87 1.87
N VAL A 244 14.46 0.27 1.28
CA VAL A 244 14.80 -1.14 1.53
C VAL A 244 15.17 -1.35 2.99
N ILE A 245 16.06 -0.52 3.55
CA ILE A 245 16.45 -0.59 4.96
C ILE A 245 15.23 -0.41 5.87
N LEU A 246 14.46 0.65 5.62
CA LEU A 246 13.26 0.97 6.38
C LEU A 246 12.28 -0.21 6.38
N GLN A 247 12.06 -0.84 5.23
CA GLN A 247 11.15 -1.97 5.12
C GLN A 247 11.64 -3.20 5.87
N CYS A 248 12.93 -3.52 5.76
CA CYS A 248 13.55 -4.58 6.54
C CYS A 248 13.44 -4.31 8.05
N ALA A 249 13.70 -3.07 8.47
CA ALA A 249 13.62 -2.65 9.86
C ALA A 249 12.19 -2.77 10.41
N LEU A 250 11.18 -2.30 9.68
CA LEU A 250 9.77 -2.38 10.10
C LEU A 250 9.28 -3.83 10.16
N LEU A 251 9.58 -4.65 9.15
CA LEU A 251 9.26 -6.09 9.16
C LEU A 251 9.93 -6.80 10.34
N GLY A 252 11.22 -6.55 10.57
CA GLY A 252 11.98 -7.11 11.68
C GLY A 252 11.47 -6.64 13.05
N MET A 253 11.11 -5.37 13.19
CA MET A 253 10.60 -4.79 14.44
C MET A 253 9.23 -5.37 14.80
N VAL A 254 8.30 -5.46 13.84
CA VAL A 254 7.00 -6.10 14.07
C VAL A 254 7.18 -7.57 14.43
N PHE A 255 8.03 -8.30 13.71
CA PHE A 255 8.31 -9.71 14.01
C PHE A 255 8.90 -9.87 15.42
N TYR A 256 9.90 -9.06 15.78
CA TYR A 256 10.52 -9.10 17.10
C TYR A 256 9.52 -8.81 18.23
N ILE A 257 8.68 -7.78 18.07
CA ILE A 257 7.69 -7.41 19.09
C ILE A 257 6.62 -8.51 19.23
N THR A 258 6.07 -8.97 18.12
CA THR A 258 4.96 -9.93 18.13
C THR A 258 5.37 -11.35 18.50
N THR A 259 6.67 -11.67 18.50
CA THR A 259 7.21 -12.95 19.00
C THR A 259 7.57 -12.92 20.48
N GLN A 260 7.44 -11.78 21.16
CA GLN A 260 7.73 -11.70 22.59
C GLN A 260 6.76 -12.58 23.41
N PRO A 261 7.28 -13.42 24.34
CA PRO A 261 6.44 -14.31 25.15
C PRO A 261 5.35 -13.59 25.95
N CYS A 262 5.57 -12.33 26.34
CA CYS A 262 4.64 -11.56 27.13
C CYS A 262 3.34 -11.18 26.38
N LEU A 263 3.36 -11.11 25.04
CA LEU A 263 2.19 -10.71 24.25
C LEU A 263 1.28 -11.89 23.89
N ASN A 264 1.78 -13.12 23.97
CA ASN A 264 1.03 -14.36 23.74
C ASN A 264 0.27 -14.39 22.39
N PHE A 265 0.86 -13.87 21.32
CA PHE A 265 0.29 -13.99 19.97
C PHE A 265 0.52 -15.39 19.39
N ASP A 266 -0.44 -15.85 18.59
CA ASP A 266 -0.24 -17.08 17.83
C ASP A 266 0.73 -16.86 16.66
N PRO A 267 1.60 -17.82 16.30
CA PRO A 267 2.50 -17.68 15.16
C PRO A 267 1.78 -17.36 13.84
N THR A 268 0.56 -17.88 13.65
CA THR A 268 -0.25 -17.58 12.46
C THR A 268 -0.72 -16.12 12.46
N ASP A 269 -0.98 -15.53 13.63
CA ASP A 269 -1.31 -14.11 13.79
C ASP A 269 -0.07 -13.22 13.63
N THR A 270 1.10 -13.64 14.14
CA THR A 270 2.38 -12.94 13.96
C THR A 270 2.69 -12.65 12.50
N THR A 271 2.54 -13.64 11.62
CA THR A 271 2.77 -13.43 10.18
C THR A 271 1.74 -12.49 9.54
N ALA A 272 0.48 -12.55 9.97
CA ALA A 272 -0.55 -11.60 9.54
C ALA A 272 -0.23 -10.17 9.99
N MET A 273 0.18 -9.99 11.25
CA MET A 273 0.58 -8.69 11.80
C MET A 273 1.82 -8.13 11.10
N MET A 274 2.81 -8.96 10.83
CA MET A 274 4.04 -8.56 10.13
C MET A 274 3.76 -7.96 8.75
N PHE A 275 2.97 -8.65 7.91
CA PHE A 275 2.66 -8.14 6.58
C PHE A 275 1.62 -7.00 6.60
N CYS A 276 0.58 -7.09 7.42
CA CYS A 276 -0.48 -6.08 7.43
C CYS A 276 -0.02 -4.75 8.04
N SER A 277 0.91 -4.76 8.99
CA SER A 277 1.37 -3.53 9.66
C SER A 277 2.49 -2.83 8.89
N SER A 278 3.29 -3.60 8.16
CA SER A 278 4.47 -3.11 7.43
C SER A 278 4.23 -2.93 5.94
N HIS A 279 3.04 -3.20 5.41
CA HIS A 279 2.74 -2.94 4.00
C HIS A 279 1.88 -1.69 3.86
N LYS A 280 2.09 -0.95 2.76
CA LYS A 280 1.39 0.30 2.43
C LYS A 280 0.71 0.17 1.08
N SER A 281 -0.50 0.74 0.99
CA SER A 281 -1.37 0.61 -0.17
C SER A 281 -1.06 1.67 -1.22
N LEU A 282 -0.43 1.24 -2.32
CA LEU A 282 -0.23 2.09 -3.49
C LEU A 282 -1.56 2.45 -4.16
N THR A 283 -2.47 1.48 -4.26
CA THR A 283 -3.80 1.63 -4.87
C THR A 283 -4.65 2.71 -4.20
N LEU A 284 -4.58 2.81 -2.87
CA LEU A 284 -5.28 3.85 -2.10
C LEU A 284 -4.46 5.13 -1.99
N GLY A 285 -3.14 5.00 -1.89
CA GLY A 285 -2.25 6.10 -1.62
C GLY A 285 -2.12 7.08 -2.77
N ILE A 286 -1.95 6.61 -4.02
CA ILE A 286 -1.82 7.56 -5.15
C ILE A 286 -3.04 8.47 -5.31
N PRO A 287 -4.28 7.95 -5.26
CA PRO A 287 -5.47 8.80 -5.21
C PRO A 287 -5.43 9.84 -4.09
N ILE A 288 -5.12 9.43 -2.86
CA ILE A 288 -5.07 10.33 -1.71
C ILE A 288 -4.02 11.42 -1.92
N ILE A 289 -2.82 11.05 -2.38
CA ILE A 289 -1.73 11.99 -2.67
C ILE A 289 -2.16 13.01 -3.74
N LYS A 290 -2.73 12.55 -4.86
CA LYS A 290 -3.20 13.45 -5.94
C LYS A 290 -4.28 14.43 -5.48
N ILE A 291 -5.08 14.06 -4.48
CA ILE A 291 -6.15 14.89 -3.94
C ILE A 291 -5.58 15.90 -2.92
N VAL A 292 -4.77 15.44 -1.97
CA VAL A 292 -4.19 16.28 -0.91
C VAL A 292 -3.18 17.28 -1.47
N PHE A 293 -2.33 16.86 -2.41
CA PHE A 293 -1.32 17.69 -3.06
C PHE A 293 -1.77 18.16 -4.45
N SER A 294 -3.07 18.32 -4.65
CA SER A 294 -3.63 18.81 -5.92
C SER A 294 -3.11 20.22 -6.20
N GLY A 295 -2.43 20.39 -7.33
CA GLY A 295 -1.83 21.68 -7.72
C GLY A 295 -0.40 21.90 -7.23
N ASP A 296 0.14 21.01 -6.39
CA ASP A 296 1.54 21.06 -5.97
C ASP A 296 2.47 20.71 -7.16
N PRO A 297 3.46 21.57 -7.49
CA PRO A 297 4.42 21.28 -8.55
C PRO A 297 5.31 20.07 -8.22
N GLY A 298 5.54 19.75 -6.94
CA GLY A 298 6.32 18.62 -6.45
C GLY A 298 5.55 17.30 -6.29
N LEU A 299 4.28 17.25 -6.72
CA LEU A 299 3.41 16.06 -6.61
C LEU A 299 4.08 14.77 -7.12
N SER A 300 4.80 14.88 -8.24
CA SER A 300 5.56 13.80 -8.86
C SER A 300 6.58 13.20 -7.88
N LEU A 301 7.42 14.05 -7.26
CA LEU A 301 8.45 13.66 -6.31
C LEU A 301 7.90 13.09 -5.01
N ILE A 302 6.86 13.73 -4.47
CA ILE A 302 6.17 13.26 -3.25
C ILE A 302 5.62 11.83 -3.46
N THR A 303 5.30 11.47 -4.69
CA THR A 303 4.75 10.16 -5.03
C THR A 303 5.82 9.05 -5.14
N ILE A 304 7.09 9.40 -5.42
CA ILE A 304 8.18 8.44 -5.68
C ILE A 304 8.39 7.45 -4.52
N PRO A 305 8.49 7.87 -3.25
CA PRO A 305 8.72 6.92 -2.16
C PRO A 305 7.67 5.82 -2.07
N LEU A 306 6.39 6.14 -2.28
CA LEU A 306 5.33 5.14 -2.29
C LEU A 306 5.44 4.18 -3.49
N LEU A 307 5.82 4.69 -4.66
CA LEU A 307 6.03 3.89 -5.86
C LEU A 307 7.21 2.92 -5.74
N VAL A 308 8.27 3.31 -5.03
CA VAL A 308 9.43 2.47 -4.74
C VAL A 308 9.13 1.47 -3.62
N TYR A 309 8.38 1.90 -2.61
CA TYR A 309 8.03 1.07 -1.45
C TYR A 309 7.16 -0.14 -1.84
N HIS A 310 6.17 0.06 -2.72
CA HIS A 310 5.23 -0.99 -3.11
C HIS A 310 5.85 -2.25 -3.77
N PRO A 311 6.74 -2.16 -4.77
CA PRO A 311 7.44 -3.33 -5.28
C PRO A 311 8.42 -3.91 -4.25
N THR A 312 9.07 -3.05 -3.45
CA THR A 312 10.03 -3.45 -2.41
C THR A 312 9.38 -4.31 -1.33
N GLN A 313 8.20 -3.93 -0.83
CA GLN A 313 7.46 -4.72 0.17
C GLN A 313 7.04 -6.10 -0.36
N ILE A 314 6.68 -6.20 -1.65
CA ILE A 314 6.29 -7.48 -2.27
C ILE A 314 7.52 -8.38 -2.43
N LEU A 315 8.64 -7.81 -2.91
CA LEU A 315 9.89 -8.54 -3.09
C LEU A 315 10.42 -9.05 -1.75
N LEU A 316 10.61 -8.17 -0.77
CA LEU A 316 11.10 -8.54 0.56
C LEU A 316 10.14 -9.49 1.26
N GLY A 317 8.84 -9.25 1.18
CA GLY A 317 7.83 -10.15 1.73
C GLY A 317 7.89 -11.55 1.10
N GLY A 318 8.07 -11.63 -0.22
CA GLY A 318 8.26 -12.89 -0.94
C GLY A 318 9.53 -13.64 -0.54
N LEU A 319 10.65 -12.92 -0.37
CA LEU A 319 11.92 -13.47 0.11
C LEU A 319 11.81 -14.01 1.55
N LEU A 320 10.94 -13.45 2.37
CA LEU A 320 10.70 -13.89 3.74
C LEU A 320 9.75 -15.10 3.84
N VAL A 321 9.08 -15.51 2.75
CA VAL A 321 8.14 -16.65 2.79
C VAL A 321 8.82 -17.96 3.23
N PRO A 322 9.95 -18.40 2.62
CA PRO A 322 10.62 -19.63 3.05
C PRO A 322 11.08 -19.64 4.52
N PRO A 323 11.83 -18.63 5.03
CA PRO A 323 12.28 -18.66 6.42
C PRO A 323 11.12 -18.53 7.42
N LEU A 324 10.05 -17.80 7.09
CA LEU A 324 8.86 -17.73 7.95
C LEU A 324 8.14 -19.08 8.05
N LYS A 325 8.08 -19.86 6.96
CA LYS A 325 7.54 -21.23 7.03
C LYS A 325 8.36 -22.12 7.95
N GLU A 326 9.69 -22.10 7.81
CA GLU A 326 10.57 -22.88 8.68
C GLU A 326 10.41 -22.49 10.16
N TRP A 327 10.30 -21.19 10.43
CA TRP A 327 10.01 -20.68 11.77
C TRP A 327 8.64 -21.17 12.29
N MET A 328 7.58 -21.12 11.48
CA MET A 328 6.26 -21.63 11.88
C MET A 328 6.30 -23.13 12.21
N PHE A 329 7.03 -23.92 11.40
CA PHE A 329 7.20 -25.35 11.66
C PHE A 329 8.01 -25.64 12.94
N SER A 330 9.02 -24.83 13.25
CA SER A 330 9.83 -25.01 14.47
C SER A 330 9.01 -24.70 15.73
N VAL A 331 8.21 -23.63 15.72
CA VAL A 331 7.32 -23.29 16.84
C VAL A 331 6.24 -24.36 17.04
N GLY A 332 5.66 -24.87 15.95
CA GLY A 332 4.69 -25.97 16.01
C GLY A 332 5.25 -27.25 16.63
N ARG A 333 6.49 -27.63 16.26
CA ARG A 333 7.18 -28.78 16.88
C ARG A 333 7.42 -28.59 18.38
N ASN A 334 7.88 -27.41 18.80
CA ASN A 334 8.13 -27.11 20.21
C ASN A 334 6.86 -27.15 21.07
N ARG A 335 5.72 -26.68 20.52
CA ARG A 335 4.42 -26.79 21.21
C ARG A 335 3.97 -28.25 21.36
N TYR A 336 4.20 -29.09 20.34
CA TYR A 336 3.86 -30.51 20.39
C TYR A 336 4.72 -31.30 21.38
N THR A 337 6.03 -31.02 21.46
CA THR A 337 6.91 -31.68 22.44
C THR A 337 6.60 -31.27 23.87
N MET A 338 6.33 -29.99 24.14
CA MET A 338 5.90 -29.57 25.48
C MET A 338 4.57 -30.21 25.90
N ALA A 339 3.61 -30.35 25.00
CA ALA A 339 2.32 -31.00 25.29
C ALA A 339 2.41 -32.51 25.59
N LYS A 340 3.53 -33.16 25.27
CA LYS A 340 3.78 -34.58 25.62
C LYS A 340 4.43 -34.78 26.99
N HIS A 341 4.94 -33.71 27.61
CA HIS A 341 5.66 -33.75 28.88
C HIS A 341 4.88 -33.10 30.04
N VAL A 342 3.60 -32.79 29.81
CA VAL A 342 2.63 -32.32 30.81
C VAL A 342 1.56 -33.38 30.97
#